data_AF-A0A925J8K6-F1
#
_entry.id   AF-A0A925J8K6-F1
#
_cell.length_a   1.000
_cell.length_b   1.000
_cell.length_c   1.000
_cell.angle_alpha   90.00
_cell.angle_beta   90.00
_cell.angle_gamma   90.00
#
_symmetry.space_group_name_H-M   'P 1'
#
loop_
_entity.id
_entity.type
_entity.pdbx_description
1 polymer ?
#
loop_
_entity_poly.entity_id
_entity_poly.type
_entity_poly.pdbx_seq_one_letter_code
_entity_poly.pdbx_strand_id
1 'polypeptide(L)' 'MSEIRVLIVEDEPIIAEHISGYLNNNDFTVSGIAYDSEEAQRQLLR' A
#
# COMPACT_ATOMS: atom_id res chain seq x y z
N MET A 1 4.88 -20.00 0.10
CA MET A 1 3.87 -19.18 -0.62
C MET A 1 4.52 -17.82 -0.87
N SER A 2 4.38 -17.22 -2.05
CA SER A 2 4.96 -15.90 -2.30
C SER A 2 4.13 -14.85 -1.58
N GLU A 3 4.76 -14.10 -0.70
CA GLU A 3 4.20 -12.92 -0.02
C GLU A 3 3.65 -11.93 -1.07
N ILE A 4 2.35 -11.63 -1.02
CA ILE A 4 1.73 -10.70 -1.97
C ILE A 4 2.09 -9.28 -1.54
N ARG A 5 2.82 -8.55 -2.39
CA ARG A 5 3.18 -7.15 -2.11
C ARG A 5 2.08 -6.21 -2.59
N VAL A 6 1.64 -5.31 -1.70
CA VAL A 6 0.55 -4.36 -1.97
C VAL A 6 1.05 -2.92 -1.84
N LEU A 7 0.85 -2.12 -2.89
CA LEU A 7 0.97 -0.67 -2.86
C LEU A 7 -0.41 -0.07 -2.61
N ILE A 8 -0.57 0.70 -1.55
CA ILE A 8 -1.83 1.40 -1.23
C ILE A 8 -1.81 2.75 -1.96
N VAL A 9 -2.92 3.09 -2.63
CA VAL A 9 -3.14 4.42 -3.23
C VAL A 9 -4.41 4.99 -2.63
N GLU A 10 -4.28 5.99 -1.76
CA GLU A 10 -5.38 6.53 -0.95
C GLU A 10 -5.01 7.94 -0.48
N ASP A 11 -5.83 8.94 -0.77
CA ASP A 11 -5.56 10.35 -0.50
C ASP A 11 -5.84 10.75 0.96
N GLU A 12 -6.67 10.00 1.68
CA GLU A 12 -6.96 10.24 3.10
C GLU A 12 -5.99 9.44 4.03
N PRO A 13 -5.13 10.11 4.83
CA PRO A 13 -4.11 9.42 5.64
C PRO A 13 -4.67 8.38 6.62
N ILE A 14 -5.80 8.69 7.26
CA ILE A 14 -6.43 7.80 8.25
C ILE A 14 -6.95 6.53 7.57
N ILE A 15 -7.51 6.63 6.37
CA ILE A 15 -8.01 5.49 5.60
C ILE A 15 -6.83 4.61 5.16
N ALA A 16 -5.75 5.22 4.66
CA ALA A 16 -4.52 4.53 4.28
C ALA A 16 -3.91 3.72 5.44
N GLU A 17 -3.83 4.31 6.64
CA GLU A 17 -3.32 3.62 7.85
C GLU A 17 -4.21 2.44 8.26
N HIS A 18 -5.53 2.61 8.22
CA HIS A 18 -6.46 1.52 8.52
C HIS A 18 -6.33 0.36 7.53
N ILE A 19 -6.26 0.63 6.22
CA ILE A 19 -6.06 -0.40 5.19
C ILE A 19 -4.74 -1.14 5.42
N SER A 20 -3.66 -0.41 5.71
CA SER A 20 -2.35 -0.99 6.02
C SER A 20 -2.42 -1.93 7.23
N GLY A 21 -3.11 -1.52 8.28
CA GLY A 21 -3.35 -2.35 9.47
C GLY A 21 -4.13 -3.63 9.17
N TYR A 22 -5.13 -3.59 8.30
CA TYR A 22 -5.89 -4.77 7.88
C TYR A 22 -5.06 -5.75 7.03
N LEU A 23 -4.19 -5.22 6.17
CA LEU A 23 -3.37 -6.01 5.25
C LEU A 23 -2.18 -6.70 5.94
N ASN A 24 -1.78 -6.28 7.14
CA ASN A 24 -0.64 -6.85 7.86
C ASN A 24 -0.91 -8.26 8.46
N ASN A 25 -1.89 -8.99 7.90
CA ASN A 25 -2.28 -10.34 8.31
C ASN A 25 -1.89 -11.38 7.24
N ASN A 26 -0.93 -12.23 7.62
CA ASN A 26 -0.45 -13.53 7.09
C ASN A 26 -0.19 -13.76 5.59
N ASP A 27 -0.74 -13.00 4.64
CA ASP A 27 -0.53 -13.25 3.20
C ASP A 27 -0.12 -12.02 2.37
N PHE A 28 -0.25 -10.81 2.94
CA PHE A 28 0.08 -9.55 2.28
C PHE A 28 1.13 -8.77 3.05
N THR A 29 1.97 -8.06 2.29
CA THR A 29 2.93 -7.10 2.83
C THR A 29 2.80 -5.78 2.10
N VAL A 30 2.56 -4.73 2.87
CA VAL A 30 2.46 -3.37 2.34
C VAL A 30 3.85 -2.91 1.90
N SER A 31 4.01 -2.66 0.59
CA SER A 31 5.27 -2.17 0.03
C SER A 31 5.43 -0.65 0.13
N GLY A 32 4.33 0.07 0.33
CA GLY A 32 4.28 1.52 0.43
C GLY A 32 2.85 2.06 0.42
N ILE A 33 2.71 3.35 0.69
CA ILE A 33 1.46 4.11 0.62
C ILE A 33 1.75 5.34 -0.26
N ALA A 34 0.90 5.57 -1.24
CA ALA A 34 0.91 6.75 -2.10
C ALA A 34 -0.40 7.53 -1.90
N TYR A 35 -0.29 8.85 -1.78
CA TYR A 35 -1.43 9.74 -1.56
C TYR A 35 -1.99 10.37 -2.84
N ASP A 36 -1.32 10.11 -3.97
CA ASP A 36 -1.74 10.57 -5.28
C ASP A 36 -1.20 9.64 -6.37
N SER A 37 -1.70 9.85 -7.59
CA SER A 37 -1.36 9.07 -8.77
C SER A 37 0.10 9.19 -9.18
N GLU A 38 0.73 10.35 -8.92
CA GLU A 38 2.12 10.62 -9.32
C GLU A 38 3.08 9.82 -8.43
N GLU A 39 2.85 9.84 -7.13
CA GLU A 39 3.57 9.04 -6.15
C GLU A 39 3.34 7.54 -6.34
N ALA A 40 2.10 7.14 -6.66
CA ALA A 40 1.79 5.75 -6.96
C ALA A 40 2.60 5.23 -8.15
N GLN A 41 2.69 6.00 -9.24
CA GLN A 41 3.52 5.63 -10.40
C GLN A 41 5.00 5.54 -10.04
N ARG A 42 5.53 6.50 -9.26
CA ARG A 42 6.93 6.45 -8.79
C ARG A 42 7.24 5.20 -7.98
N GLN A 43 6.33 4.79 -7.10
CA GLN A 43 6.50 3.61 -6.26
C GLN A 43 6.30 2.29 -7.04
N LEU A 44 5.41 2.27 -8.04
CA LEU A 44 5.12 1.08 -8.84
C LEU A 44 6.25 0.72 -9.83
N LEU A 45 6.98 1.72 -10.32
CA LEU A 45 8.07 1.55 -11.29
C LEU A 45 9.43 1.25 -10.65
N ARG A 46 9.50 1.15 -9.32
CA ARG A 46 10.69 0.72 -8.57
C ARG A 46 10.81 -0.80 -8.49
#